data_AF-A0A2H4V6C3-F1
#
_entry.id   AF-A0A2H4V6C3-F1
#
_cell.length_a   1.000
_cell.length_b   1.000
_cell.length_c   1.000
_cell.angle_alpha   90.00
_cell.angle_beta   90.00
_cell.angle_gamma   90.00
#
_symmetry.space_group_name_H-M   'P 1'
#
loop_
_entity.id
_entity.type
_entity.pdbx_description
1 polymer ?
#
loop_
_entity_poly.entity_id
_entity_poly.type
_entity_poly.pdbx_seq_one_letter_code
_entity_poly.pdbx_strand_id
1 'polypeptide(L)'
;VDTTITVTGNVLQRTCNVPGNVDVSLGNLYVSDFPNAGSGSPWVNFDLSLTGCQNMNTVRATFSGTADGQTYYANTGNAGG
;
A
#
# COMPACT_ATOMS: atom_id res chain seq x y z
N VAL A 1 49.13 -7.94 32.97
CA VAL A 1 48.71 -9.03 32.07
C VAL A 1 47.66 -8.43 31.16
N ASP A 2 47.96 -8.33 29.87
CA ASP A 2 47.04 -7.68 28.93
C ASP A 2 45.95 -8.66 28.53
N THR A 3 44.73 -8.15 28.44
CA THR A 3 43.54 -8.91 28.04
C THR A 3 43.11 -8.44 26.67
N THR A 4 43.01 -9.36 25.72
CA THR A 4 42.54 -9.08 24.36
C THR A 4 41.17 -9.71 24.19
N ILE A 5 40.17 -8.90 23.84
CA ILE A 5 38.82 -9.37 23.49
C ILE A 5 38.69 -9.31 21.98
N THR A 6 38.43 -10.46 21.35
CA THR A 6 38.14 -10.54 19.92
C THR A 6 36.63 -10.65 19.73
N VAL A 7 36.03 -9.61 19.13
CA VAL A 7 34.63 -9.60 18.74
C VAL A 7 34.55 -9.87 17.24
N THR A 8 33.76 -10.87 16.85
CA THR A 8 33.40 -11.13 15.45
C THR A 8 31.90 -10.90 15.28
N GLY A 9 31.51 -10.31 14.17
CA GLY A 9 30.11 -10.02 13.86
C GLY A 9 29.87 -9.98 12.35
N ASN A 10 28.64 -10.32 11.94
CA ASN A 10 28.19 -10.26 10.56
C ASN A 10 27.07 -9.22 10.44
N VAL A 11 27.15 -8.35 9.43
CA VAL A 11 26.13 -7.34 9.14
C VAL A 11 25.24 -7.86 8.01
N LEU A 12 24.02 -8.26 8.37
CA LEU A 12 23.01 -8.70 7.41
C LEU A 12 22.18 -7.53 6.91
N GLN A 13 22.03 -7.44 5.59
CA GLN A 13 21.17 -6.43 4.98
C GLN A 13 19.69 -6.79 5.19
N ARG A 14 18.89 -5.77 5.52
CA ARG A 14 17.42 -5.87 5.62
C ARG A 14 16.82 -5.05 4.48
N THR A 15 16.50 -5.72 3.39
CA THR A 15 16.03 -5.09 2.15
C THR A 15 14.87 -5.89 1.57
N CYS A 16 13.99 -5.21 0.85
CA CYS A 16 12.91 -5.78 0.04
C CYS A 16 12.73 -4.91 -1.19
N ASN A 17 12.38 -5.52 -2.32
CA ASN A 17 11.91 -4.78 -3.48
C ASN A 17 10.41 -4.49 -3.31
N VAL A 18 10.05 -3.22 -3.31
CA VAL A 18 8.67 -2.73 -3.16
C VAL A 18 8.13 -2.43 -4.55
N PRO A 19 6.87 -2.78 -4.87
CA PRO A 19 6.29 -2.41 -6.16
C PRO A 19 6.24 -0.88 -6.30
N GLY A 20 6.33 -0.41 -7.55
CA GLY A 20 6.15 1.00 -7.86
C GLY A 20 4.67 1.39 -7.81
N ASN A 21 4.23 2.21 -8.77
CA ASN A 21 2.83 2.57 -8.88
C ASN A 21 1.97 1.33 -9.19
N VAL A 22 0.82 1.23 -8.53
CA VAL A 22 -0.21 0.22 -8.80
C VAL A 22 -1.47 0.95 -9.20
N ASP A 23 -1.83 0.84 -10.47
CA ASP A 23 -3.04 1.47 -11.02
C ASP A 23 -4.22 0.49 -10.89
N VAL A 24 -5.26 0.91 -10.16
CA VAL A 24 -6.48 0.11 -9.97
C VAL A 24 -7.59 0.69 -10.84
N SER A 25 -7.95 -0.04 -11.91
CA SER A 25 -9.04 0.37 -12.79
C SER A 25 -10.40 -0.06 -12.24
N LEU A 26 -11.27 0.90 -11.95
CA LEU A 26 -12.66 0.66 -11.53
C LEU A 26 -13.60 0.42 -12.72
N GLY A 27 -13.12 0.61 -13.94
CA GLY A 27 -13.94 0.55 -15.16
C GLY A 27 -14.88 1.75 -15.29
N ASN A 28 -15.94 1.56 -16.07
CA ASN A 28 -16.99 2.56 -16.26
C ASN A 28 -18.07 2.37 -15.20
N LEU A 29 -18.43 3.46 -14.52
CA LEU A 29 -19.46 3.50 -13.49
C LEU A 29 -20.56 4.47 -13.92
N TYR A 30 -21.81 4.12 -13.67
CA TYR A 30 -22.95 4.96 -14.05
C TYR A 30 -23.66 5.50 -12.82
N VAL A 31 -24.16 6.74 -12.88
CA VAL A 31 -24.89 7.38 -11.76
C VAL A 31 -26.10 6.55 -11.31
N SER A 32 -26.74 5.83 -12.24
CA SER A 32 -27.83 4.90 -11.96
C SER A 32 -27.45 3.77 -10.99
N ASP A 33 -26.17 3.42 -10.90
CA ASP A 33 -25.68 2.34 -10.04
C ASP A 33 -25.53 2.80 -8.58
N PHE A 34 -25.65 4.12 -8.32
CA PHE A 34 -25.50 4.73 -7.00
C PHE A 34 -26.78 5.49 -6.57
N PRO A 35 -27.94 4.82 -6.48
CA PRO A 35 -29.21 5.48 -6.23
C PRO A 35 -29.36 6.06 -4.81
N ASN A 36 -28.58 5.54 -3.85
CA ASN A 36 -28.67 5.90 -2.44
C ASN A 36 -27.30 6.27 -1.86
N ALA A 37 -27.29 7.10 -0.82
CA ALA A 37 -26.08 7.34 -0.03
C ALA A 37 -25.52 6.01 0.53
N GLY A 38 -24.21 5.82 0.41
CA GLY A 38 -23.54 4.57 0.81
C GLY A 38 -23.56 3.46 -0.25
N SER A 39 -24.15 3.69 -1.43
CA SER A 39 -23.97 2.77 -2.57
C SER A 39 -22.50 2.76 -3.01
N GLY A 40 -22.00 1.59 -3.41
CA GLY A 40 -20.62 1.40 -3.86
C GLY A 40 -20.56 0.51 -5.10
N SER A 41 -19.48 0.61 -5.87
CA SER A 41 -19.22 -0.27 -7.00
C SER A 41 -18.89 -1.69 -6.53
N PRO A 42 -18.87 -2.67 -7.43
CA PRO A 42 -18.21 -3.95 -7.16
C PRO A 42 -16.77 -3.76 -6.69
N TRP A 43 -16.29 -4.68 -5.86
CA TRP A 43 -14.92 -4.68 -5.36
C TRP A 43 -13.93 -4.99 -6.48
N VAL A 44 -12.81 -4.27 -6.49
CA VAL A 44 -11.66 -4.53 -7.35
C VAL A 44 -10.46 -4.92 -6.48
N ASN A 45 -9.95 -6.12 -6.69
CA ASN A 45 -8.78 -6.61 -5.97
C ASN A 45 -7.50 -6.06 -6.59
N PHE A 46 -6.52 -5.75 -5.76
CA PHE A 46 -5.16 -5.40 -6.18
C PHE A 46 -4.16 -5.93 -5.16
N ASP A 47 -2.93 -6.17 -5.61
CA ASP A 47 -1.87 -6.78 -4.81
C ASP A 47 -0.66 -5.86 -4.69
N LEU A 48 -0.11 -5.75 -3.47
CA LEU A 48 1.22 -5.18 -3.21
C LEU A 48 2.22 -6.31 -3.04
N SER A 49 2.88 -6.71 -4.13
CA SER A 49 3.82 -7.82 -4.13
C SER A 49 5.24 -7.36 -3.81
N LEU A 50 5.72 -7.69 -2.61
CA LEU A 50 7.12 -7.47 -2.23
C LEU A 50 7.97 -8.68 -2.65
N THR A 51 9.12 -8.42 -3.27
CA THR A 51 10.02 -9.49 -3.74
C THR A 51 11.43 -9.33 -3.19
N GLY A 52 12.22 -10.41 -3.20
CA GLY A 52 13.64 -10.36 -2.82
C GLY A 52 13.92 -9.99 -1.37
N CYS A 53 12.95 -10.16 -0.46
CA CYS A 53 13.09 -9.77 0.94
C CYS A 53 14.17 -10.57 1.68
N GLN A 54 15.13 -9.87 2.30
CA GLN A 54 16.22 -10.45 3.10
C GLN A 54 16.06 -10.05 4.57
N ASN A 55 16.15 -11.03 5.48
CA ASN A 55 16.22 -10.80 6.93
C ASN A 55 15.05 -9.94 7.50
N MET A 56 13.84 -10.15 6.97
CA MET A 56 12.60 -9.49 7.40
C MET A 56 11.47 -10.52 7.52
N ASN A 57 10.83 -10.58 8.69
CA ASN A 57 9.70 -11.48 8.97
C ASN A 57 8.37 -10.72 9.11
N THR A 58 8.42 -9.39 9.06
CA THR A 58 7.26 -8.53 9.28
C THR A 58 7.40 -7.30 8.39
N VAL A 59 6.28 -6.91 7.78
CA VAL A 59 6.16 -5.73 6.94
C VAL A 59 4.98 -4.90 7.47
N ARG A 60 5.13 -3.58 7.47
CA ARG A 60 4.05 -2.64 7.78
C ARG A 60 3.80 -1.77 6.56
N ALA A 61 2.59 -1.82 6.03
CA ALA A 61 2.12 -0.88 5.02
C ALA A 61 1.37 0.28 5.69
N THR A 62 1.59 1.49 5.21
CA THR A 62 0.86 2.69 5.63
C THR A 62 0.23 3.33 4.41
N PHE A 63 -1.09 3.50 4.43
CA PHE A 63 -1.82 4.15 3.35
C PHE A 63 -2.09 5.61 3.70
N SER A 64 -1.81 6.51 2.76
CA SER A 64 -2.03 7.95 2.92
C SER A 64 -2.57 8.55 1.62
N GLY A 65 -3.31 9.65 1.75
CA GLY A 65 -3.96 10.32 0.63
C GLY A 65 -4.88 11.42 1.12
N THR A 66 -5.42 12.20 0.19
CA THR A 66 -6.40 13.25 0.48
C THR A 66 -7.74 12.63 0.84
N ALA A 67 -8.28 12.96 2.01
CA ALA A 67 -9.60 12.49 2.42
C ALA A 67 -10.72 13.29 1.72
N ASP A 68 -11.87 12.67 1.50
CA ASP A 68 -13.09 13.29 0.95
C ASP A 68 -13.87 14.16 1.96
N GLY A 69 -13.36 14.29 3.18
CA GLY A 69 -14.05 14.90 4.32
C GLY A 69 -14.75 13.89 5.24
N GLN A 70 -14.81 12.62 4.82
CA GLN A 70 -15.30 11.47 5.58
C GLN A 70 -14.11 10.49 5.81
N THR A 71 -14.38 9.18 5.81
CA THR A 71 -13.38 8.11 6.03
C THR A 71 -12.73 7.60 4.73
N TYR A 72 -13.09 8.14 3.57
CA TYR A 72 -12.63 7.65 2.26
C TYR A 72 -11.69 8.65 1.58
N TYR A 73 -11.04 8.22 0.49
CA TYR A 73 -10.17 9.08 -0.31
C TYR A 73 -10.98 9.93 -1.30
N ALA A 74 -10.62 11.20 -1.43
CA ALA A 74 -11.24 12.13 -2.34
C ALA A 74 -11.01 11.73 -3.80
N ASN A 75 -12.06 11.77 -4.61
CA ASN A 75 -11.92 11.72 -6.06
C ASN A 75 -11.31 13.03 -6.55
N THR A 76 -10.17 12.95 -7.22
CA THR A 76 -9.47 14.11 -7.82
C THR A 76 -9.81 14.31 -9.31
N GLY A 77 -10.60 13.41 -9.90
CA GLY A 77 -11.08 13.51 -11.28
C GLY A 77 -12.39 14.28 -11.40
N ASN A 78 -12.93 14.33 -12.62
CA ASN A 78 -14.16 15.08 -12.96
C ASN A 78 -15.44 14.24 -12.89
N ALA A 79 -15.56 13.30 -11.94
CA ALA A 79 -16.81 12.54 -11.84
C ALA A 79 -17.98 13.47 -11.47
N GLY A 80 -19.02 13.46 -12.29
CA GLY A 80 -20.23 14.25 -12.12
C GLY A 80 -21.36 13.67 -12.97
N GLY A 81 -22.60 13.87 -12.50
CA GLY A 81 -23.81 13.64 -13.28
C GLY A 81 -24.26 14.90 -14.02
#